data_AF-A0A9X9A324-F1
#
_entry.id   AF-A0A9X9A324-F1
#
_cell.length_a   1.000
_cell.length_b   1.000
_cell.length_c   1.000
_cell.angle_alpha   90.00
_cell.angle_beta   90.00
_cell.angle_gamma   90.00
#
_symmetry.space_group_name_H-M   'P 1'
#
loop_
_entity.id
_entity.type
_entity.pdbx_description
1 polymer ?
#
loop_
_entity_poly.entity_id
_entity_poly.type
_entity_poly.pdbx_seq_one_letter_code
_entity_poly.pdbx_strand_id
1 'polypeptide(L)'
;MKNNKKGLWGIIVAIGLFLLSKLKWVFAIFKLAKFSTVFSMFLSLGAYAVLYGWKFGVALIYLLFVHEMGHLWAAKRKGIPTSPAIFIPFMGALIG
;
A
#
# COMPACT_ATOMS: atom_id res chain seq x y z
N MET A 1 -40.90 -17.86 -13.89
CA MET A 1 -39.43 -17.66 -13.79
C MET A 1 -39.05 -17.67 -12.31
N LYS A 2 -38.36 -18.71 -11.83
CA LYS A 2 -38.09 -18.93 -10.39
C LYS A 2 -37.03 -17.93 -9.93
N ASN A 3 -37.41 -17.03 -9.02
CA ASN A 3 -36.61 -15.88 -8.59
C ASN A 3 -35.35 -16.36 -7.85
N ASN A 4 -34.20 -16.37 -8.54
CA ASN A 4 -32.95 -16.95 -8.06
C ASN A 4 -32.19 -16.02 -7.07
N LYS A 5 -32.94 -15.27 -6.24
CA LYS A 5 -32.38 -14.26 -5.33
C LYS A 5 -31.40 -14.88 -4.32
N LYS A 6 -31.64 -16.11 -3.87
CA LYS A 6 -30.78 -16.80 -2.86
C LYS A 6 -29.35 -17.06 -3.34
N GLY A 7 -29.14 -17.30 -4.65
CA GLY A 7 -27.79 -17.48 -5.22
C GLY A 7 -27.03 -16.16 -5.35
N LEU A 8 -27.71 -15.07 -5.71
CA LEU A 8 -27.12 -13.74 -5.82
C LEU A 8 -26.62 -13.21 -4.47
N TRP A 9 -27.41 -13.42 -3.40
CA TRP A 9 -26.98 -13.09 -2.03
C TRP A 9 -25.76 -13.91 -1.59
N GLY A 10 -25.68 -15.19 -1.95
CA GLY A 10 -24.51 -16.02 -1.68
C GLY A 10 -23.23 -15.52 -2.36
N ILE A 11 -23.34 -15.04 -3.60
CA ILE A 11 -22.21 -14.47 -4.36
C ILE A 11 -21.76 -13.14 -3.74
N ILE A 12 -22.70 -12.26 -3.37
CA ILE A 12 -22.39 -10.97 -2.72
C ILE A 12 -21.70 -11.20 -1.37
N VAL A 13 -22.19 -12.15 -0.57
CA VAL A 13 -21.58 -12.52 0.71
C VAL A 13 -20.19 -13.13 0.52
N ALA A 14 -20.00 -14.00 -0.48
CA ALA A 14 -18.70 -14.59 -0.78
C ALA A 14 -17.67 -13.53 -1.23
N ILE A 15 -18.07 -12.59 -2.09
CA ILE A 15 -17.23 -11.46 -2.51
C ILE A 15 -16.93 -10.55 -1.32
N GLY A 16 -17.93 -10.24 -0.49
CA GLY A 16 -17.77 -9.42 0.71
C GLY A 16 -16.79 -10.05 1.72
N LEU A 17 -16.92 -11.34 1.99
CA LEU A 17 -16.00 -12.09 2.85
C LEU A 17 -14.58 -12.17 2.28
N PHE A 18 -14.45 -12.35 0.97
CA PHE A 18 -13.16 -12.35 0.30
C PHE A 18 -12.45 -10.99 0.40
N LEU A 19 -13.18 -9.90 0.17
CA LEU A 19 -12.68 -8.53 0.31
C LEU A 19 -12.31 -8.22 1.77
N LEU A 20 -13.14 -8.61 2.75
CA LEU A 20 -12.84 -8.45 4.18
C LEU A 20 -11.58 -9.23 4.60
N SER A 21 -11.38 -10.44 4.06
CA SER A 21 -10.18 -11.24 4.31
C SER A 21 -8.91 -10.62 3.71
N LYS A 22 -9.02 -9.83 2.63
CA LYS A 22 -7.93 -9.01 2.08
C LYS A 22 -7.73 -7.72 2.88
N LEU A 23 -8.80 -7.15 3.42
CA LEU A 23 -8.78 -5.89 4.16
C LEU A 23 -7.96 -5.99 5.45
N LYS A 24 -7.91 -7.16 6.10
CA LYS A 24 -7.05 -7.38 7.29
C LYS A 24 -5.57 -7.11 7.00
N TRP A 25 -5.10 -7.41 5.79
CA TRP A 25 -3.73 -7.17 5.38
C TRP A 25 -3.48 -5.70 5.09
N VAL A 26 -4.45 -5.03 4.45
CA VAL A 26 -4.42 -3.57 4.27
C VAL A 26 -4.36 -2.88 5.63
N PHE A 27 -5.19 -3.29 6.59
CA PHE A 27 -5.22 -2.71 7.92
C PHE A 27 -3.96 -3.01 8.75
N ALA A 28 -3.36 -4.20 8.58
CA ALA A 28 -2.08 -4.53 9.21
C ALA A 28 -0.95 -3.64 8.69
N ILE A 29 -0.90 -3.41 7.37
CA ILE A 29 0.04 -2.47 6.76
C ILE A 29 -0.25 -1.04 7.24
N PHE A 30 -1.54 -0.65 7.33
CA PHE A 30 -1.95 0.67 7.82
C PHE A 30 -1.65 0.90 9.31
N LYS A 31 -1.61 -0.17 10.12
CA LYS A 31 -1.25 -0.09 11.55
C LYS A 31 0.26 0.02 11.74
N LEU A 32 1.05 -0.54 10.82
CA LEU A 32 2.51 -0.47 10.81
C LEU A 32 3.03 0.82 10.15
N ALA A 33 2.32 1.31 9.14
CA ALA A 33 2.63 2.56 8.45
C ALA A 33 1.98 3.73 9.19
N LYS A 34 2.77 4.67 9.71
CA LYS A 34 2.20 5.90 10.27
C LYS A 34 1.35 6.61 9.21
N PHE A 35 0.26 7.26 9.64
CA PHE A 35 -0.64 7.99 8.75
C PHE A 35 0.10 8.95 7.80
N SER A 36 1.17 9.59 8.29
CA SER A 36 2.05 10.46 7.50
C SER A 36 2.73 9.74 6.34
N THR A 37 3.25 8.53 6.55
CA THR A 37 3.89 7.72 5.50
C THR A 37 2.90 7.38 4.40
N VAL A 38 1.72 6.88 4.77
CA VAL A 38 0.68 6.50 3.81
C VAL A 38 0.21 7.72 3.02
N PHE A 39 -0.04 8.84 3.70
CA PHE A 39 -0.43 10.08 3.05
C PHE A 39 0.62 10.57 2.06
N SER A 40 1.90 10.58 2.45
CA SER A 40 3.02 10.97 1.58
C SER A 40 3.17 10.06 0.34
N MET A 41 2.90 8.76 0.50
CA MET A 41 2.95 7.77 -0.56
C MET A 41 1.81 7.96 -1.57
N PHE A 42 0.58 8.23 -1.12
CA PHE A 42 -0.55 8.53 -2.01
C PHE A 42 -0.38 9.88 -2.72
N LEU A 43 0.17 10.88 -2.03
CA LEU A 43 0.48 12.17 -2.65
C LEU A 43 1.52 12.02 -3.77
N SER A 44 2.57 11.24 -3.52
CA SER A 44 3.58 10.89 -4.51
C SER A 44 2.99 10.08 -5.66
N LEU A 45 2.15 9.08 -5.37
CA LEU A 45 1.45 8.31 -6.39
C LEU A 45 0.60 9.20 -7.29
N GLY A 46 -0.15 10.15 -6.72
CA GLY A 46 -0.94 11.13 -7.45
C GLY A 46 -0.07 11.99 -8.37
N ALA A 47 1.04 12.52 -7.86
CA ALA A 47 1.99 13.32 -8.65
C ALA A 47 2.57 12.53 -9.83
N TYR A 48 3.01 11.29 -9.62
CA TYR A 48 3.52 10.44 -10.69
C TYR A 48 2.41 10.00 -11.67
N ALA A 49 1.20 9.76 -11.18
CA ALA A 49 0.07 9.35 -12.01
C ALA A 49 -0.37 10.47 -12.97
N VAL A 50 -0.33 11.73 -12.54
CA VAL A 50 -0.66 12.88 -13.40
C VAL A 50 0.38 13.06 -14.51
N LEU A 51 1.67 12.93 -14.21
CA LEU A 51 2.73 13.20 -15.19
C LEU A 51 3.05 12.02 -16.10
N TYR A 52 3.02 10.79 -15.59
CA TYR A 52 3.52 9.61 -16.28
C TYR A 52 2.46 8.50 -16.43
N GLY A 53 1.26 8.72 -15.89
CA GLY A 53 0.18 7.73 -15.87
C GLY A 53 0.23 6.82 -14.64
N TRP A 54 -0.97 6.37 -14.22
CA TRP A 54 -1.15 5.61 -12.99
C TRP A 54 -0.36 4.29 -12.94
N LYS A 55 -0.21 3.59 -14.08
CA LYS A 55 0.56 2.34 -14.16
C LYS A 55 2.03 2.56 -13.82
N PHE A 56 2.61 3.64 -14.33
CA PHE A 56 3.99 4.02 -14.04
C PHE A 56 4.14 4.46 -12.58
N GLY A 57 3.23 5.30 -12.08
CA GLY A 57 3.24 5.73 -10.68
C GLY A 57 3.19 4.57 -9.70
N VAL A 58 2.32 3.57 -9.93
CA VAL A 58 2.25 2.37 -9.07
C VAL A 58 3.54 1.56 -9.13
N ALA A 59 4.09 1.33 -10.34
CA ALA A 59 5.33 0.56 -10.50
C ALA A 59 6.52 1.25 -9.80
N LEU A 60 6.61 2.58 -9.92
CA LEU A 60 7.68 3.38 -9.32
C LEU A 60 7.57 3.42 -7.80
N ILE A 61 6.37 3.63 -7.26
CA ILE A 61 6.11 3.58 -5.81
C ILE A 61 6.41 2.18 -5.24
N TYR A 62 6.04 1.13 -5.96
CA TYR A 62 6.36 -0.25 -5.56
C TYR A 62 7.87 -0.48 -5.51
N LEU A 63 8.61 -0.03 -6.52
CA LEU A 63 10.07 -0.16 -6.58
C LEU A 63 10.75 0.62 -5.44
N LEU A 64 10.31 1.86 -5.18
CA LEU A 64 10.79 2.65 -4.03
C LEU A 64 10.49 1.97 -2.70
N PHE A 65 9.30 1.39 -2.54
CA PHE A 65 8.96 0.66 -1.33
C PHE A 65 9.89 -0.53 -1.10
N VAL A 66 10.16 -1.35 -2.14
CA VAL A 66 11.09 -2.49 -2.02
C VAL A 66 12.52 -2.01 -1.70
N HIS A 67 12.97 -0.92 -2.33
CA HIS A 67 14.28 -0.31 -2.04
C HIS A 67 14.40 0.08 -0.56
N GLU A 68 13.40 0.78 -0.03
CA GLU A 68 13.34 1.29 1.34
C GLU A 68 13.24 0.16 2.38
N MET A 69 12.53 -0.93 2.06
CA MET A 69 12.52 -2.13 2.90
C MET A 69 13.90 -2.81 2.97
N GLY A 70 14.71 -2.69 1.93
CA GLY A 70 16.11 -3.14 1.94
C GLY A 70 16.94 -2.38 2.97
N HIS A 71 16.78 -1.05 3.02
CA HIS A 71 17.42 -0.20 4.04
C HIS A 71 16.96 -0.55 5.45
N LEU A 72 15.65 -0.72 5.67
CA LEU A 72 15.13 -1.17 6.99
C LEU A 72 15.71 -2.52 7.39
N TRP A 73 15.82 -3.45 6.45
CA TRP A 73 16.37 -4.77 6.77
C TRP A 73 17.85 -4.68 7.13
N ALA A 74 18.63 -3.90 6.40
CA ALA A 74 20.03 -3.66 6.69
C ALA A 74 20.23 -2.96 8.05
N ALA A 75 19.45 -1.92 8.34
CA ALA A 75 19.48 -1.21 9.60
C ALA A 75 19.07 -2.10 10.79
N LYS A 76 18.02 -2.92 10.61
CA LYS A 76 17.59 -3.92 11.60
C LYS A 76 18.69 -4.94 11.90
N ARG A 77 19.44 -5.39 10.88
CA ARG A 77 20.59 -6.28 11.09
C ARG A 77 21.74 -5.60 11.84
N LYS A 78 21.90 -4.29 11.69
CA LYS A 78 22.92 -3.49 12.37
C LYS A 78 22.47 -2.92 13.73
N GLY A 79 21.23 -3.16 14.15
CA GLY A 79 20.68 -2.61 15.40
C GLY A 79 20.52 -1.09 15.39
N ILE A 80 20.48 -0.47 14.21
CA ILE A 80 20.32 0.98 14.08
C ILE A 80 18.81 1.31 14.18
N PRO A 81 18.40 2.22 15.07
CA PRO A 81 17.00 2.65 15.14
C PRO A 81 16.63 3.36 13.85
N THR A 82 15.51 2.96 13.23
CA THR A 82 15.02 3.56 11.99
C THR A 82 13.74 4.35 12.21
N SER A 83 13.64 5.49 11.57
CA SER A 83 12.44 6.31 11.44
C SER A 83 11.47 5.75 10.40
N PRO A 84 10.19 6.15 10.45
CA PRO A 84 9.20 5.79 9.43
C PRO A 84 9.63 6.32 8.05
N ALA A 85 9.46 5.50 7.01
CA ALA A 85 9.70 5.92 5.63
C ALA A 85 8.78 7.09 5.24
N ILE A 86 9.31 8.12 4.60
CA ILE A 86 8.54 9.23 4.01
C ILE A 86 8.79 9.25 2.51
N PHE A 87 7.73 9.27 1.71
CA PHE A 87 7.82 9.31 0.25
C PHE A 87 7.64 10.75 -0.23
N ILE A 88 8.66 11.29 -0.90
CA ILE A 88 8.65 12.63 -1.47
C ILE A 88 8.53 12.49 -2.99
N PRO A 89 7.54 13.15 -3.63
CA PRO A 89 7.40 13.13 -5.08
C PRO A 89 8.69 13.64 -5.74
N PHE A 90 9.15 12.96 -6.79
CA PHE A 90 10.34 13.28 -7.59
C PHE A 90 11.70 13.18 -6.88
N MET A 91 11.74 13.01 -5.56
CA MET A 91 12.98 12.90 -4.79
C MET A 91 13.25 11.47 -4.30
N GLY A 92 12.22 10.67 -4.03
CA GLY A 92 12.36 9.28 -3.57
C GLY A 92 11.76 9.04 -2.19
N ALA A 93 12.21 7.98 -1.52
CA ALA A 93 11.80 7.65 -0.15
C ALA A 93 12.96 7.89 0.82
N LEU A 94 12.65 8.27 2.06
CA LEU A 94 13.64 8.58 3.09
C LEU A 94 13.30 7.85 4.39
N ILE A 95 14.24 7.02 4.85
CA ILE A 95 14.33 6.44 6.19
C ILE A 95 15.49 7.11 6.91
N GLY A 96 15.22 7.60 8.12
CA GLY A 96 16.24 8.01 9.09
C GLY A 96 16.40 7.01 10.20
#